data_AF-A0A8R1INK7-F1
#
_entry.id   AF-A0A8R1INK7-F1
#
_cell.length_a   1.000
_cell.length_b   1.000
_cell.length_c   1.000
_cell.angle_alpha   90.00
_cell.angle_beta   90.00
_cell.angle_gamma   90.00
#
_symmetry.space_group_name_H-M   'P 1'
#
loop_
_entity.id
_entity.type
_entity.pdbx_description
1 polymer ?
#
loop_
_entity_poly.entity_id
_entity_poly.type
_entity_poly.pdbx_seq_one_letter_code
_entity_poly.pdbx_strand_id
1 'polypeptide(L)'
;MIGHLDAAGLMPATRNSDLYRMRIAESEGVMQIIRNLEKQHGKPFGTSAIFDLDGLSMAQIDMSALKCVTTMLTQLQEMFPDVIRKIFVINTPTFIQVLWGMISPCLAKQTQQKVKILGSDWKLHLKENIGEEVLFERWGGTRKAETEYGNV
;
A
#
# COMPACT_ATOMS: atom_id res chain seq x y z
N MET A 1 -0.39 -5.65 6.90
CA MET A 1 -1.70 -5.23 7.46
C MET A 1 -1.48 -4.00 8.29
N ILE A 2 -2.31 -2.97 8.13
CA ILE A 2 -2.07 -1.68 8.79
C ILE A 2 -2.53 -1.70 10.24
N GLY A 3 -3.67 -2.32 10.54
CA GLY A 3 -4.23 -2.31 11.90
C GLY A 3 -3.43 -3.06 12.95
N HIS A 4 -2.45 -3.86 12.54
CA HIS A 4 -1.58 -4.62 13.45
C HIS A 4 -0.21 -3.96 13.64
N LEU A 5 0.00 -2.78 13.08
CA LEU A 5 1.22 -1.99 13.25
C LEU A 5 1.16 -1.22 14.59
N ASP A 6 2.15 -1.44 15.47
CA ASP A 6 2.37 -0.60 16.65
C ASP A 6 3.03 0.73 16.25
N ALA A 7 2.25 1.61 15.64
CA ALA A 7 2.73 2.92 15.21
C ALA A 7 3.18 3.77 16.41
N ALA A 8 2.44 3.73 17.52
CA ALA A 8 2.73 4.51 18.72
C ALA A 8 4.07 4.11 19.36
N GLY A 9 4.41 2.81 19.38
CA GLY A 9 5.71 2.33 19.81
C GLY A 9 6.83 2.57 18.79
N LEU A 10 6.53 2.49 17.49
CA LEU A 10 7.50 2.71 16.43
C LEU A 10 8.00 4.16 16.35
N MET A 11 7.09 5.15 16.41
CA MET A 11 7.44 6.56 16.23
C MET A 11 8.54 7.09 17.17
N PRO A 12 8.57 6.77 18.48
CA PRO A 12 9.68 7.16 19.36
C PRO A 12 10.92 6.27 19.23
N ALA A 13 10.78 5.06 18.67
CA ALA A 13 11.87 4.08 18.57
C ALA A 13 12.80 4.33 17.37
N THR A 14 12.40 5.16 16.40
CA THR A 14 13.19 5.43 15.19
C THR A 14 13.06 6.87 14.72
N ARG A 15 13.97 7.31 13.86
CA ARG A 15 13.88 8.62 13.21
C ARG A 15 12.98 8.51 12.00
N ASN A 16 12.12 9.51 11.77
CA ASN A 16 11.33 9.59 10.54
C ASN A 16 12.21 9.51 9.28
N SER A 17 13.43 10.07 9.31
CA SER A 17 14.38 9.98 8.20
C SER A 17 14.78 8.54 7.85
N ASP A 18 14.85 7.66 8.84
CA ASP A 18 15.23 6.27 8.62
C ASP A 18 14.05 5.48 8.03
N LEU A 19 12.82 5.79 8.47
CA LEU A 19 11.58 5.30 7.82
C LEU A 19 11.50 5.75 6.35
N TYR A 20 11.82 7.01 6.06
CA TYR A 20 11.82 7.54 4.69
C TYR A 20 12.87 6.84 3.82
N ARG A 21 14.10 6.67 4.33
CA ARG A 21 15.17 5.95 3.62
C ARG A 21 14.79 4.50 3.33
N MET A 22 14.24 3.80 4.31
CA MET A 22 13.77 2.42 4.14
C MET A 22 12.75 2.34 3.02
N ARG A 23 11.77 3.25 3.02
CA ARG A 23 10.70 3.25 2.01
C ARG A 23 11.19 3.66 0.61
N ILE A 24 12.14 4.60 0.52
CA ILE A 24 12.78 4.97 -0.75
C ILE A 24 13.56 3.78 -1.30
N ALA A 25 14.33 3.07 -0.47
CA ALA A 25 15.09 1.89 -0.87
C ALA A 25 14.18 0.77 -1.39
N GLU A 26 13.06 0.51 -0.69
CA GLU A 26 12.03 -0.44 -1.14
C GLU A 26 11.45 -0.02 -2.50
N SER A 27 11.13 1.26 -2.67
CA SER A 27 10.57 1.78 -3.93
C SER A 27 11.55 1.67 -5.09
N GLU A 28 12.85 1.93 -4.85
CA GLU A 28 13.90 1.74 -5.85
C GLU A 28 14.06 0.26 -6.24
N GLY A 29 13.99 -0.66 -5.28
CA GLY A 29 13.98 -2.10 -5.55
C GLY A 29 12.83 -2.52 -6.46
N VAL A 30 11.62 -2.03 -6.20
CA VAL A 30 10.44 -2.25 -7.06
C VAL A 30 10.68 -1.68 -8.46
N MET A 31 11.27 -0.49 -8.57
CA MET A 31 11.58 0.12 -9.86
C MET A 31 12.60 -0.68 -10.67
N GLN A 32 13.58 -1.31 -10.01
CA GLN A 32 14.51 -2.22 -10.70
C GLN A 32 13.77 -3.42 -11.31
N ILE A 33 12.82 -4.01 -10.59
CA ILE A 33 11.99 -5.12 -11.10
C ILE A 33 11.18 -4.65 -12.32
N ILE A 34 10.52 -3.49 -12.21
CA ILE A 34 9.74 -2.92 -13.33
C ILE A 34 10.61 -2.72 -14.56
N ARG A 35 11.75 -2.03 -14.43
CA ARG A 35 12.65 -1.76 -15.57
C ARG A 35 13.15 -3.05 -16.23
N ASN A 36 13.42 -4.09 -15.43
CA ASN A 36 13.83 -5.39 -15.97
C ASN A 36 12.70 -6.05 -16.77
N LEU A 37 11.47 -6.04 -16.27
CA LEU A 37 10.30 -6.56 -16.99
C LEU A 37 10.00 -5.76 -18.26
N GLU A 38 10.10 -4.43 -18.20
CA GLU A 38 9.92 -3.57 -19.38
C GLU A 38 10.95 -3.88 -20.46
N LYS A 39 12.22 -4.09 -20.08
CA LYS A 39 13.28 -4.50 -21.01
C LYS A 39 13.02 -5.88 -21.63
N GLN A 40 12.52 -6.83 -20.83
CA GLN A 40 12.25 -8.19 -21.28
C GLN A 40 11.03 -8.28 -22.21
N HIS A 41 10.00 -7.49 -21.95
CA HIS A 41 8.71 -7.59 -22.63
C HIS A 41 8.42 -6.46 -23.62
N GLY A 42 9.27 -5.42 -23.68
CA GLY A 42 9.15 -4.31 -24.63
C GLY A 42 7.90 -3.44 -24.46
N LYS A 43 7.30 -3.43 -23.27
CA LYS A 43 6.08 -2.66 -22.94
C LYS A 43 6.15 -2.06 -21.54
N PRO A 44 5.44 -0.97 -21.23
CA PRO A 44 5.43 -0.37 -19.89
C PRO A 44 4.81 -1.30 -18.84
N PHE A 45 5.36 -1.28 -17.63
CA PHE A 45 4.81 -1.99 -16.47
C PHE A 45 4.41 -0.98 -15.38
N GLY A 46 4.07 -1.49 -14.20
CA GLY A 46 3.71 -0.72 -13.01
C GLY A 46 3.25 -1.63 -11.88
N THR A 47 2.86 -1.06 -10.76
CA THR A 47 2.49 -1.80 -9.55
C THR A 47 1.00 -1.72 -9.23
N SER A 48 0.49 -2.80 -8.64
CA SER A 48 -0.78 -2.77 -7.89
C SER A 48 -0.47 -2.94 -6.40
N ALA A 49 -1.07 -2.12 -5.55
CA ALA A 49 -0.88 -2.18 -4.10
C ALA A 49 -2.18 -2.56 -3.39
N ILE A 50 -2.08 -3.42 -2.37
CA ILE A 50 -3.18 -3.78 -1.48
C ILE A 50 -2.89 -3.19 -0.11
N PHE A 51 -3.77 -2.29 0.35
CA PHE A 51 -3.78 -1.77 1.71
C PHE A 51 -4.85 -2.50 2.50
N ASP A 52 -4.40 -3.44 3.32
CA ASP A 52 -5.24 -4.21 4.22
C ASP A 52 -5.41 -3.49 5.55
N LEU A 53 -6.63 -2.99 5.81
CA LEU A 53 -6.98 -2.25 7.02
C LEU A 53 -7.54 -3.15 8.13
N ASP A 54 -7.43 -4.47 7.99
CA ASP A 54 -7.78 -5.41 9.05
C ASP A 54 -7.12 -5.03 10.39
N GLY A 55 -7.92 -5.08 11.45
CA GLY A 55 -7.53 -4.71 12.82
C GLY A 55 -7.46 -3.21 13.10
N LEU A 56 -7.66 -2.31 12.12
CA LEU A 56 -7.47 -0.88 12.33
C LEU A 56 -8.62 -0.28 13.16
N SER A 57 -8.27 0.32 14.29
CA SER A 57 -9.18 1.05 15.17
C SER A 57 -8.86 2.55 15.20
N MET A 58 -9.86 3.38 15.53
CA MET A 58 -9.64 4.82 15.72
C MET A 58 -8.60 5.12 16.81
N ALA A 59 -8.53 4.29 17.85
CA ALA A 59 -7.58 4.46 18.96
C ALA A 59 -6.11 4.28 18.52
N GLN A 60 -5.87 3.59 17.40
CA GLN A 60 -4.52 3.39 16.84
C GLN A 60 -4.10 4.50 15.88
N ILE A 61 -4.97 5.48 15.59
CA ILE A 61 -4.61 6.62 14.75
C ILE A 61 -3.73 7.56 15.56
N ASP A 62 -2.42 7.37 15.43
CA ASP A 62 -1.42 8.28 15.97
C ASP A 62 -1.13 9.43 14.99
N MET A 63 -1.24 10.67 15.48
CA MET A 63 -1.09 11.86 14.62
C MET A 63 0.36 12.10 14.17
N SER A 64 1.34 11.66 14.94
CA SER A 64 2.76 11.74 14.55
C SER A 64 3.05 10.75 13.42
N ALA A 65 2.55 9.53 13.55
CA ALA A 65 2.62 8.51 12.51
C ALA A 65 1.90 8.95 11.24
N LEU A 66 0.69 9.52 11.36
CA LEU A 66 -0.06 10.04 10.22
C LEU A 66 0.70 11.16 9.50
N LYS A 67 1.32 12.08 10.24
CA LYS A 67 2.16 13.13 9.65
C LYS A 67 3.40 12.56 8.94
N CYS A 68 4.04 11.55 9.53
CA CYS A 68 5.16 10.85 8.93
C CYS A 68 4.75 10.18 7.61
N VAL A 69 3.64 9.42 7.62
CA VAL A 69 3.13 8.71 6.44
C VAL A 69 2.72 9.68 5.34
N THR A 70 1.97 10.73 5.65
CA THR A 70 1.54 11.72 4.63
C THR A 70 2.72 12.45 4.00
N THR A 71 3.72 12.85 4.80
CA THR A 71 4.97 13.44 4.27
C THR A 71 5.70 12.47 3.33
N MET A 72 5.81 11.21 3.75
CA MET A 72 6.45 10.17 2.96
C MET A 72 5.71 9.90 1.65
N LEU A 73 4.37 9.85 1.67
CA LEU A 73 3.55 9.66 0.47
C LEU A 73 3.71 10.82 -0.52
N THR A 74 3.78 12.07 -0.04
CA THR A 74 4.06 13.23 -0.91
C THR A 74 5.42 13.09 -1.59
N GLN A 75 6.48 12.81 -0.84
CA GLN A 75 7.83 12.67 -1.39
C GLN A 75 7.95 11.51 -2.40
N LEU A 76 7.34 10.36 -2.11
CA LEU A 76 7.39 9.21 -3.00
C LEU A 76 6.74 9.46 -4.36
N GLN A 77 5.64 10.23 -4.39
CA GLN A 77 4.96 10.54 -5.65
C GLN A 77 5.78 11.50 -6.51
N GLU A 78 6.59 12.36 -5.90
CA GLU A 78 7.52 13.24 -6.62
C GLU A 78 8.72 12.46 -7.16
N MET A 79 9.26 11.52 -6.38
CA MET A 79 10.41 10.71 -6.77
C MET A 79 10.08 9.61 -7.78
N PHE A 80 8.91 8.99 -7.65
CA PHE A 80 8.49 7.83 -8.42
C PHE A 80 7.11 8.07 -9.08
N PRO A 81 7.01 9.02 -10.01
CA PRO A 81 5.75 9.33 -10.68
C PRO A 81 5.26 8.14 -11.52
N ASP A 82 3.94 7.98 -11.61
CA ASP A 82 3.26 7.04 -12.52
C ASP A 82 3.54 5.54 -12.39
N VAL A 83 4.25 5.11 -11.35
CA VAL A 83 4.56 3.70 -11.11
C VAL A 83 3.32 2.90 -10.71
N ILE A 84 2.47 3.49 -9.87
CA ILE A 84 1.26 2.85 -9.34
C ILE A 84 0.19 2.83 -10.43
N ARG A 85 -0.39 1.65 -10.68
CA ARG A 85 -1.51 1.43 -11.62
C ARG A 85 -2.84 1.32 -10.90
N LYS A 86 -2.91 0.59 -9.79
CA LYS A 86 -4.12 0.40 -8.97
C LYS A 86 -3.76 0.34 -7.50
N ILE A 87 -4.62 0.89 -6.65
CA ILE A 87 -4.53 0.78 -5.19
C ILE A 87 -5.86 0.21 -4.71
N PHE A 88 -5.82 -0.92 -4.00
CA PHE A 88 -6.98 -1.55 -3.40
C PHE A 88 -6.93 -1.36 -1.89
N VAL A 89 -7.96 -0.78 -1.29
CA VAL A 89 -8.13 -0.67 0.15
C VAL A 89 -9.21 -1.65 0.57
N ILE A 90 -8.84 -2.64 1.39
CA ILE A 90 -9.70 -3.75 1.79
C ILE A 90 -9.88 -3.79 3.31
N ASN A 91 -10.84 -4.59 3.79
CA ASN A 91 -11.18 -4.70 5.21
C ASN A 91 -11.42 -3.31 5.84
N THR A 92 -12.18 -2.48 5.13
CA THR A 92 -12.32 -1.07 5.45
C THR A 92 -13.19 -0.87 6.70
N PRO A 93 -12.73 -0.07 7.69
CA PRO A 93 -13.52 0.18 8.88
C PRO A 93 -14.66 1.17 8.59
N THR A 94 -15.65 1.23 9.48
CA THR A 94 -16.81 2.14 9.35
C THR A 94 -16.41 3.61 9.26
N PHE A 95 -15.24 3.99 9.78
CA PHE A 95 -14.70 5.34 9.76
C PHE A 95 -13.78 5.65 8.57
N ILE A 96 -13.73 4.79 7.55
CA ILE A 96 -12.82 4.95 6.40
C ILE A 96 -12.92 6.32 5.72
N GLN A 97 -14.11 6.93 5.68
CA GLN A 97 -14.30 8.26 5.08
C GLN A 97 -13.53 9.34 5.85
N VAL A 98 -13.47 9.24 7.17
CA VAL A 98 -12.70 10.17 8.01
C VAL A 98 -11.21 9.99 7.75
N LEU A 99 -10.73 8.74 7.73
CA LEU A 99 -9.33 8.43 7.44
C LEU A 99 -8.92 8.90 6.03
N TRP A 100 -9.79 8.70 5.04
CA TRP A 100 -9.58 9.16 3.67
C TRP A 100 -9.49 10.69 3.58
N GLY A 101 -10.32 11.41 4.34
CA GLY A 101 -10.25 12.87 4.43
C GLY A 101 -8.91 13.40 4.97
N MET A 102 -8.23 12.62 5.82
CA MET A 102 -6.90 12.98 6.33
C MET A 102 -5.77 12.67 5.34
N ILE A 103 -5.89 11.57 4.58
CA ILE A 103 -4.81 11.08 3.71
C ILE A 103 -4.91 11.65 2.30
N SER A 104 -6.10 11.71 1.71
CA SER A 104 -6.28 12.11 0.31
C SER A 104 -5.66 13.45 -0.10
N PRO A 105 -5.60 14.50 0.75
CA PRO A 105 -4.99 15.77 0.37
C PRO A 105 -3.49 15.68 0.05
N CYS A 106 -2.77 14.69 0.59
CA CYS A 106 -1.34 14.48 0.28
C CYS A 106 -1.10 13.68 -1.00
N LEU A 107 -2.17 13.11 -1.58
CA LEU A 107 -2.12 12.30 -2.80
C LEU A 107 -2.37 13.15 -4.04
N ALA A 108 -1.56 12.96 -5.08
CA ALA A 108 -1.81 13.54 -6.39
C ALA A 108 -3.17 13.09 -6.93
N LYS A 109 -3.86 13.95 -7.68
CA LYS A 109 -5.21 13.67 -8.22
C LYS A 109 -5.26 12.35 -8.99
N GLN A 110 -4.23 12.05 -9.77
CA GLN A 110 -4.14 10.81 -10.53
C GLN A 110 -3.98 9.58 -9.61
N THR A 111 -3.25 9.70 -8.50
CA THR A 111 -3.15 8.64 -7.49
C THR A 111 -4.50 8.41 -6.81
N GLN A 112 -5.23 9.47 -6.45
CA GLN A 112 -6.58 9.35 -5.87
C GLN A 112 -7.53 8.58 -6.79
N GLN A 113 -7.48 8.83 -8.10
CA GLN A 113 -8.29 8.12 -9.11
C GLN A 113 -7.97 6.62 -9.22
N LYS A 114 -6.74 6.22 -8.84
CA LYS A 114 -6.29 4.82 -8.84
C LYS A 114 -6.70 4.07 -7.56
N VAL A 115 -7.18 4.77 -6.53
CA VAL A 115 -7.64 4.17 -5.27
C VAL A 115 -9.05 3.59 -5.43
N LYS A 116 -9.19 2.34 -5.00
CA LYS A 116 -10.45 1.60 -4.91
C LYS A 116 -10.66 1.15 -3.47
N ILE A 117 -11.58 1.79 -2.78
CA ILE A 117 -12.03 1.38 -1.45
C ILE A 117 -13.11 0.32 -1.66
N LEU A 118 -12.81 -0.92 -1.28
CA LEU A 118 -13.64 -2.08 -1.57
C LEU A 118 -14.51 -2.48 -0.37
N GLY A 119 -15.69 -3.02 -0.67
CA GLY A 119 -16.65 -3.55 0.29
C GLY A 119 -16.39 -5.02 0.62
N SER A 120 -17.42 -5.74 1.07
CA SER A 120 -17.32 -7.15 1.47
C SER A 120 -16.93 -8.11 0.34
N ASP A 121 -17.12 -7.71 -0.91
CA ASP A 121 -16.79 -8.44 -2.13
C ASP A 121 -15.32 -8.25 -2.56
N TRP A 122 -14.47 -7.62 -1.73
CA TRP A 122 -13.11 -7.26 -2.10
C TRP A 122 -12.27 -8.42 -2.66
N LYS A 123 -12.46 -9.66 -2.19
CA LYS A 123 -11.76 -10.85 -2.71
C LYS A 123 -12.02 -11.11 -4.19
N LEU A 124 -13.27 -10.89 -4.64
CA LEU A 124 -13.63 -11.03 -6.05
C LEU A 124 -12.89 -10.00 -6.90
N HIS A 125 -12.94 -8.72 -6.48
CA HIS A 125 -12.24 -7.64 -7.17
C HIS A 125 -10.73 -7.86 -7.24
N LEU A 126 -10.10 -8.34 -6.17
CA LEU A 126 -8.66 -8.62 -6.19
C LEU A 126 -8.32 -9.72 -7.20
N LYS A 127 -9.08 -10.83 -7.22
CA LYS A 127 -8.87 -11.91 -8.19
C LYS A 127 -9.00 -11.43 -9.64
N GLU A 128 -10.07 -10.71 -9.95
CA GLU A 128 -10.33 -10.20 -11.30
C GLU A 128 -9.25 -9.23 -11.80
N ASN A 129 -8.64 -8.47 -10.89
CA ASN A 129 -7.70 -7.40 -11.26
C ASN A 129 -6.22 -7.78 -11.15
N ILE A 130 -5.87 -8.73 -10.27
CA ILE A 130 -4.49 -9.12 -9.98
C ILE A 130 -4.18 -10.51 -10.56
N GLY A 131 -5.16 -11.41 -10.66
CA GLY A 131 -4.97 -12.81 -11.01
C GLY A 131 -5.03 -13.72 -9.78
N GLU A 132 -5.77 -14.81 -9.88
CA GLU A 132 -5.99 -15.75 -8.77
C GLU A 132 -4.72 -16.56 -8.43
N GLU A 133 -3.92 -16.86 -9.43
CA GLU A 133 -2.69 -17.65 -9.35
C GLU A 133 -1.50 -16.92 -8.73
N VAL A 134 -1.50 -15.59 -8.77
CA VAL A 134 -0.43 -14.76 -8.19
C VAL A 134 -0.78 -14.22 -6.80
N LEU A 135 -2.07 -14.17 -6.48
CA LEU A 135 -2.59 -13.65 -5.23
C LEU A 135 -2.51 -14.71 -4.12
N PHE A 136 -2.07 -14.32 -2.93
CA PHE A 136 -2.00 -15.24 -1.79
C PHE A 136 -3.38 -15.69 -1.32
N GLU A 137 -3.47 -16.91 -0.77
CA GLU A 137 -4.70 -17.52 -0.25
C GLU A 137 -5.46 -16.61 0.73
N ARG A 138 -4.75 -15.88 1.60
CA ARG A 138 -5.34 -14.92 2.56
C ARG A 138 -6.18 -13.85 1.85
N TRP A 139 -5.73 -13.39 0.68
CA TRP A 139 -6.43 -12.39 -0.11
C TRP A 139 -7.38 -12.99 -1.15
N GLY A 140 -7.62 -14.30 -1.08
CA GLY A 140 -8.61 -15.00 -1.90
C GLY A 140 -8.05 -15.60 -3.18
N GLY A 141 -6.72 -15.67 -3.36
CA GLY A 141 -6.09 -16.37 -4.47
C GLY A 141 -5.73 -17.82 -4.17
N THR A 142 -4.85 -18.41 -4.99
CA THR A 142 -4.37 -19.81 -4.89
C THR A 142 -2.87 -19.91 -4.65
N ARG A 143 -2.15 -18.77 -4.61
CA ARG A 143 -0.72 -18.78 -4.31
C ARG A 143 -0.52 -19.12 -2.83
N LYS A 144 0.24 -20.19 -2.58
CA LYS A 144 0.65 -20.55 -1.22
C LYS A 144 1.60 -19.50 -0.64
N ALA A 145 1.41 -19.19 0.62
CA ALA A 145 2.30 -18.33 1.38
C ALA A 145 3.13 -19.19 2.35
N GLU A 146 4.44 -18.97 2.43
CA GLU A 146 5.32 -19.66 3.40
C GLU A 146 5.12 -19.12 4.83
N THR A 147 4.75 -17.85 4.95
CA THR A 147 4.35 -17.21 6.19
C THR A 147 2.94 -16.63 6.07
N GLU A 148 2.36 -16.18 7.18
CA GLU A 148 1.03 -15.56 7.24
C GLU A 148 0.84 -14.37 6.26
N TYR A 149 1.95 -13.73 5.85
CA TYR A 149 1.96 -12.58 4.93
C TYR A 149 2.81 -12.80 3.68
N GLY A 150 3.29 -14.03 3.45
CA GLY A 150 4.24 -14.35 2.38
C GLY A 150 5.70 -14.08 2.77
N ASN A 151 6.61 -14.16 1.79
CA ASN A 151 8.02 -13.83 2.02
C ASN A 151 8.18 -12.30 1.97
N VAL A 152 8.35 -11.68 3.14
CA VAL A 152 8.73 -10.28 3.31
C VAL A 152 10.24 -10.18 3.36
#